data_AF-A0A8S3IS45-F1
#
_entry.id   AF-A0A8S3IS45-F1
#
_cell.length_a   1.000
_cell.length_b   1.000
_cell.length_c   1.000
_cell.angle_alpha   90.00
_cell.angle_beta   90.00
_cell.angle_gamma   90.00
#
_symmetry.space_group_name_H-M   'P 1'
#
loop_
_entity.id
_entity.type
_entity.pdbx_description
1 polymer ?
#
loop_
_entity_poly.entity_id
_entity_poly.type
_entity_poly.pdbx_seq_one_letter_code
_entity_poly.pdbx_strand_id
1 'polypeptide(L)'
;LSFVYCLFSGEREIHQQTDNEIIYNNDDSPRKKIDDLIHLAELCIELLQQDCEHYQEAFKQYNDLLIEHEEIFWSLFAVDMEHVIDQQPIESWDSFPLFQLLNDYLRLHDTLSNGRFHQQLRDTFAPLVIRYVDLMESCIAQSIHKGFEKENWKSKTRGCATSEDMLWKLDALQCFIRD
;
A
#
# COMPACT_ATOMS: atom_id res chain seq x y z
N LEU A 1 -0.10 11.49 4.23
CA LEU A 1 -0.10 12.74 3.44
C LEU A 1 0.87 12.69 2.24
N SER A 2 2.13 12.23 2.39
CA SER A 2 3.07 12.09 1.26
C SER A 2 2.68 10.98 0.27
N PHE A 3 2.28 9.82 0.80
CA PHE A 3 1.87 8.64 0.02
C PHE A 3 0.68 8.90 -0.92
N VAL A 4 -0.38 9.51 -0.39
CA VAL A 4 -1.60 9.88 -1.15
C VAL A 4 -1.28 10.88 -2.27
N TYR A 5 -0.37 11.83 -2.05
CA TYR A 5 0.03 12.78 -3.09
C TYR A 5 0.82 12.14 -4.24
N CYS A 6 1.52 11.04 -3.97
CA CYS A 6 2.29 10.28 -4.96
C CYS A 6 1.38 9.49 -5.89
N LEU A 7 0.41 8.76 -5.33
CA LEU A 7 -0.69 8.09 -6.03
C LEU A 7 -1.47 9.06 -6.93
N PHE A 8 -1.92 10.19 -6.36
CA PHE A 8 -2.66 11.23 -7.09
C PHE A 8 -1.86 11.96 -8.19
N SER A 9 -0.54 11.81 -8.24
CA SER A 9 0.28 12.43 -9.28
C SER A 9 0.63 11.46 -10.40
N GLY A 10 0.78 10.17 -10.10
CA GLY A 10 0.81 9.11 -11.13
C GLY A 10 -0.53 8.98 -11.86
N GLU A 11 -1.65 9.08 -11.13
CA GLU A 11 -3.00 9.08 -11.70
C GLU A 11 -3.28 10.29 -12.61
N ARG A 12 -2.71 11.47 -12.32
CA ARG A 12 -2.99 12.71 -13.06
C ARG A 12 -2.48 12.71 -14.50
N GLU A 13 -1.46 11.91 -14.82
CA GLU A 13 -0.99 11.74 -16.21
C GLU A 13 -1.81 10.70 -16.99
N ILE A 14 -2.56 9.82 -16.32
CA ILE A 14 -3.33 8.73 -16.95
C ILE A 14 -4.82 9.10 -17.11
N HIS A 15 -5.41 9.85 -16.17
CA HIS A 15 -6.86 10.09 -16.13
C HIS A 15 -7.40 11.22 -17.02
N GLN A 16 -6.57 11.94 -17.80
CA GLN A 16 -7.06 13.02 -18.66
C GLN A 16 -7.93 12.57 -19.87
N GLN A 17 -8.27 11.28 -20.00
CA GLN A 17 -9.03 10.75 -21.14
C GLN A 17 -10.33 10.00 -20.81
N THR A 18 -10.74 9.81 -19.55
CA THR A 18 -11.95 9.03 -19.25
C THR A 18 -12.77 9.63 -18.12
N ASP A 19 -13.20 10.88 -18.26
CA ASP A 19 -14.31 11.44 -17.47
C ASP A 19 -15.54 11.52 -18.37
N ASN A 20 -16.35 10.47 -18.36
CA ASN A 20 -17.76 10.52 -18.70
C ASN A 20 -18.50 9.45 -17.89
N GLU A 21 -19.28 9.95 -16.93
CA GLU A 21 -20.49 9.40 -16.27
C GLU A 21 -20.58 7.89 -16.03
N ILE A 22 -20.91 7.50 -14.80
CA ILE A 22 -22.12 6.72 -14.47
C ILE A 22 -22.27 6.66 -12.93
N ILE A 23 -23.38 7.23 -12.44
CA ILE A 23 -23.87 7.08 -11.06
C ILE A 23 -24.55 5.71 -10.97
N TYR A 24 -23.86 4.69 -10.46
CA TYR A 24 -24.48 3.44 -10.00
C TYR A 24 -24.05 3.19 -8.55
N ASN A 25 -25.00 2.73 -7.74
CA ASN A 25 -24.88 2.45 -6.30
C ASN A 25 -23.45 2.12 -5.85
N ASN A 26 -22.84 3.07 -5.12
CA ASN A 26 -21.44 3.05 -4.67
C ASN A 26 -21.06 1.90 -3.71
N ASP A 27 -21.97 0.98 -3.41
CA ASP A 27 -21.78 -0.07 -2.40
C ASP A 27 -20.84 -1.20 -2.87
N ASP A 28 -20.66 -1.36 -4.19
CA ASP A 28 -19.96 -2.50 -4.78
C ASP A 28 -18.68 -2.12 -5.57
N SER A 29 -18.22 -0.87 -5.47
CA SER A 29 -17.03 -0.43 -6.20
C SER A 29 -15.76 -1.11 -5.65
N PRO A 30 -14.78 -1.51 -6.50
CA PRO A 30 -13.54 -2.14 -6.03
C PRO A 30 -12.80 -1.30 -4.99
N ARG A 31 -12.80 0.04 -5.17
CA ARG A 31 -12.22 0.98 -4.23
C ARG A 31 -12.90 0.94 -2.87
N LYS A 32 -14.24 0.96 -2.84
CA LYS A 32 -14.98 0.85 -1.58
C LYS A 32 -14.68 -0.47 -0.87
N LYS A 33 -14.57 -1.59 -1.60
CA LYS A 33 -14.24 -2.89 -0.98
C LYS A 33 -12.87 -2.86 -0.29
N ILE A 34 -11.89 -2.13 -0.84
CA ILE A 34 -10.59 -1.92 -0.19
C ILE A 34 -10.74 -1.03 1.04
N ASP A 35 -11.50 0.06 0.96
CA ASP A 35 -11.74 0.94 2.11
C ASP A 35 -12.43 0.17 3.27
N ASP A 36 -13.44 -0.64 2.96
CA ASP A 36 -14.15 -1.49 3.92
C ASP A 36 -13.20 -2.55 4.53
N LEU A 37 -12.29 -3.12 3.72
CA LEU A 37 -11.31 -4.09 4.17
C LEU A 37 -10.22 -3.47 5.07
N ILE A 38 -9.79 -2.24 4.78
CA ILE A 38 -8.90 -1.46 5.65
C ILE A 38 -9.58 -1.23 6.98
N HIS A 39 -10.84 -0.78 6.96
CA HIS A 39 -11.57 -0.55 8.20
C HIS A 39 -11.78 -1.84 9.01
N LEU A 40 -12.06 -2.96 8.34
CA LEU A 40 -12.14 -4.26 8.99
C LEU A 40 -10.80 -4.64 9.65
N ALA A 41 -9.67 -4.44 8.96
CA ALA A 41 -8.35 -4.69 9.54
C ALA A 41 -8.09 -3.85 10.79
N GLU A 42 -8.46 -2.56 10.80
CA GLU A 42 -8.36 -1.71 11.99
C GLU A 42 -9.15 -2.30 13.16
N LEU A 43 -10.41 -2.68 12.93
CA LEU A 43 -11.26 -3.29 13.96
C LEU A 43 -10.71 -4.63 14.46
N CYS A 44 -10.15 -5.45 13.56
CA CYS A 44 -9.52 -6.71 13.91
C CYS A 44 -8.27 -6.51 14.79
N ILE A 45 -7.44 -5.52 14.46
CA ILE A 45 -6.26 -5.17 15.26
C ILE A 45 -6.69 -4.70 16.65
N GLU A 46 -7.65 -3.78 16.73
CA GLU A 46 -8.18 -3.27 18.01
C GLU A 46 -8.74 -4.41 18.88
N LEU A 47 -9.52 -5.31 18.29
CA LEU A 47 -10.09 -6.48 18.97
C LEU A 47 -8.99 -7.38 19.55
N LEU A 48 -8.00 -7.76 18.74
CA LEU A 48 -6.92 -8.65 19.17
C LEU A 48 -6.00 -8.01 20.21
N GLN A 49 -5.73 -6.70 20.10
CA GLN A 49 -4.97 -5.96 21.11
C GLN A 49 -5.73 -5.89 22.43
N GLN A 50 -7.03 -5.61 22.39
CA GLN A 50 -7.88 -5.57 23.59
C GLN A 50 -7.97 -6.94 24.26
N ASP A 51 -8.11 -8.03 23.49
CA ASP A 51 -8.16 -9.39 24.03
C ASP A 51 -6.82 -9.79 24.68
N CYS A 52 -5.69 -9.39 24.10
CA CYS A 52 -4.37 -9.56 24.70
C CYS A 52 -4.26 -8.85 26.05
N GLU A 53 -4.61 -7.57 26.14
CA GLU A 53 -4.48 -6.80 27.39
C GLU A 53 -5.33 -7.38 28.53
N HIS A 54 -6.52 -7.88 28.23
CA HIS A 54 -7.43 -8.43 29.25
C HIS A 54 -7.09 -9.84 29.70
N TYR A 55 -6.53 -10.68 28.83
CA TYR A 55 -6.37 -12.11 29.12
C TYR A 55 -4.95 -12.65 29.04
N GLN A 56 -3.94 -11.83 28.69
CA GLN A 56 -2.54 -12.26 28.60
C GLN A 56 -2.05 -13.00 29.86
N GLU A 57 -2.41 -12.52 31.06
CA GLU A 57 -1.98 -13.18 32.30
C GLU A 57 -2.67 -14.52 32.54
N ALA A 58 -3.93 -14.66 32.14
CA ALA A 58 -4.70 -15.90 32.28
C ALA A 58 -4.28 -16.96 31.26
N PHE A 59 -3.84 -16.54 30.07
CA PHE A 59 -3.44 -17.43 28.98
C PHE A 59 -1.94 -17.63 28.82
N LYS A 60 -1.09 -17.06 29.68
CA LYS A 60 0.37 -17.29 29.67
C LYS A 60 0.77 -18.78 29.65
N GLN A 61 -0.05 -19.65 30.24
CA GLN A 61 0.18 -21.10 30.25
C GLN A 61 -0.19 -21.79 28.91
N TYR A 62 -0.90 -21.10 28.01
CA TYR A 62 -1.40 -21.57 26.72
C TYR A 62 -0.95 -20.67 25.55
N ASN A 63 0.21 -20.01 25.68
CA ASN A 63 0.70 -19.04 24.70
C ASN A 63 0.75 -19.62 23.27
N ASP A 64 1.24 -20.84 23.09
CA ASP A 64 1.31 -21.50 21.78
C ASP A 64 -0.07 -21.65 21.12
N LEU A 65 -1.12 -21.90 21.92
CA LEU A 65 -2.49 -22.02 21.42
C LEU A 65 -3.08 -20.66 21.02
N LEU A 66 -2.73 -19.59 21.72
CA LEU A 66 -3.13 -18.22 21.34
C LEU A 66 -2.47 -17.81 20.02
N ILE A 67 -1.19 -18.08 19.85
CA ILE A 67 -0.47 -17.79 18.61
C ILE A 67 -1.11 -18.54 17.42
N GLU A 68 -1.45 -19.83 17.61
CA GLU A 68 -2.14 -20.60 16.57
C GLU A 68 -3.54 -20.04 16.26
N HIS A 69 -4.28 -19.61 17.29
CA HIS A 69 -5.58 -18.96 17.11
C HIS A 69 -5.48 -17.66 16.31
N GLU A 70 -4.51 -16.80 16.63
CA GLU A 70 -4.24 -15.55 15.90
C GLU A 70 -3.83 -15.82 14.45
N GLU A 71 -2.96 -16.80 14.20
CA GLU A 71 -2.58 -17.21 12.84
C GLU A 71 -3.78 -17.73 12.03
N ILE A 72 -4.68 -18.50 12.64
CA ILE A 72 -5.90 -18.96 11.97
C ILE A 72 -6.82 -17.78 11.67
N PHE A 73 -7.03 -16.88 12.63
CA PHE A 73 -7.85 -15.68 12.45
C PHE A 73 -7.35 -14.85 11.26
N TRP A 74 -6.06 -14.54 11.23
CA TRP A 74 -5.47 -13.76 10.15
C TRP A 74 -5.43 -14.52 8.83
N SER A 75 -5.27 -15.85 8.85
CA SER A 75 -5.38 -16.68 7.63
C SER A 75 -6.78 -16.62 7.02
N LEU A 76 -7.84 -16.54 7.84
CA LEU A 76 -9.21 -16.36 7.34
C LEU A 76 -9.39 -14.97 6.72
N PHE A 77 -8.88 -13.92 7.38
CA PHE A 77 -8.87 -12.57 6.82
C PHE A 77 -8.12 -12.51 5.48
N ALA A 78 -7.01 -13.25 5.36
CA ALA A 78 -6.20 -13.28 4.15
C ALA A 78 -6.98 -13.72 2.91
N VAL A 79 -7.91 -14.68 3.06
CA VAL A 79 -8.72 -15.19 1.94
C VAL A 79 -9.57 -14.08 1.33
N ASP A 80 -10.26 -13.30 2.18
CA ASP A 80 -11.08 -12.18 1.72
C ASP A 80 -10.20 -11.04 1.19
N MET A 81 -9.06 -10.79 1.83
CA MET A 81 -8.09 -9.79 1.37
C MET A 81 -7.59 -10.08 -0.04
N GLU A 82 -7.11 -11.30 -0.32
CA GLU A 82 -6.65 -11.71 -1.64
C GLU A 82 -7.77 -11.56 -2.67
N HIS A 83 -9.00 -11.97 -2.34
CA HIS A 83 -10.14 -11.84 -3.24
C HIS A 83 -10.48 -10.39 -3.58
N VAL A 84 -10.38 -9.47 -2.62
CA VAL A 84 -10.63 -8.04 -2.85
C VAL A 84 -9.48 -7.39 -3.63
N ILE A 85 -8.23 -7.78 -3.37
CA ILE A 85 -7.05 -7.29 -4.10
C ILE A 85 -7.10 -7.73 -5.57
N ASP A 86 -7.47 -8.98 -5.84
CA ASP A 86 -7.60 -9.51 -7.21
C ASP A 86 -8.68 -8.82 -8.05
N GLN A 87 -9.65 -8.16 -7.41
CA GLN A 87 -10.69 -7.38 -8.07
C GLN A 87 -10.26 -5.95 -8.40
N GLN A 88 -9.12 -5.50 -7.87
CA GLN A 88 -8.65 -4.14 -8.13
C GLN A 88 -8.19 -3.99 -9.58
N PRO A 89 -8.37 -2.79 -10.17
CA PRO A 89 -7.76 -2.46 -11.45
C PRO A 89 -6.26 -2.72 -11.41
N ILE A 90 -5.69 -3.20 -12.52
CA ILE A 90 -4.26 -3.53 -12.57
C ILE A 90 -3.41 -2.31 -12.17
N GLU A 91 -3.69 -1.11 -12.69
CA GLU A 91 -2.99 0.14 -12.34
C GLU A 91 -3.56 0.84 -11.09
N SER A 92 -4.13 0.11 -10.13
CA SER A 92 -4.49 0.66 -8.81
C SER A 92 -3.45 0.28 -7.77
N TRP A 93 -3.16 1.23 -6.88
CA TRP A 93 -2.35 1.04 -5.68
C TRP A 93 -3.10 1.45 -4.40
N ASP A 94 -4.43 1.50 -4.47
CA ASP A 94 -5.31 1.89 -3.37
C ASP A 94 -5.23 0.94 -2.16
N SER A 95 -4.73 -0.28 -2.37
CA SER A 95 -4.57 -1.31 -1.34
C SER A 95 -3.31 -1.14 -0.49
N PHE A 96 -2.36 -0.27 -0.86
CA PHE A 96 -1.13 -0.12 -0.07
C PHE A 96 -1.31 0.37 1.37
N PRO A 97 -2.27 1.26 1.70
CA PRO A 97 -2.58 1.58 3.09
C PRO A 97 -2.93 0.34 3.94
N LEU A 98 -3.60 -0.66 3.35
CA LEU A 98 -3.88 -1.94 4.03
C LEU A 98 -2.58 -2.68 4.36
N PHE A 99 -1.67 -2.76 3.39
CA PHE A 99 -0.37 -3.38 3.59
C PHE A 99 0.41 -2.69 4.71
N GLN A 100 0.47 -1.35 4.70
CA GLN A 100 1.17 -0.58 5.73
C GLN A 100 0.57 -0.84 7.12
N LEU A 101 -0.75 -0.75 7.26
CA LEU A 101 -1.47 -0.99 8.50
C LEU A 101 -1.14 -2.38 9.09
N LEU A 102 -1.27 -3.43 8.28
CA LEU A 102 -1.04 -4.81 8.72
C LEU A 102 0.44 -5.09 8.97
N ASN A 103 1.33 -4.61 8.10
CA ASN A 103 2.78 -4.80 8.26
C ASN A 103 3.30 -4.10 9.52
N ASP A 104 2.85 -2.89 9.81
CA ASP A 104 3.24 -2.16 11.03
C ASP A 104 2.75 -2.87 12.29
N TYR A 105 1.50 -3.35 12.30
CA TYR A 105 0.97 -4.16 13.38
C TYR A 105 1.79 -5.45 13.60
N LEU A 106 2.02 -6.24 12.54
CA LEU A 106 2.69 -7.53 12.63
C LEU A 106 4.18 -7.41 12.97
N ARG A 107 4.86 -6.32 12.56
CA ARG A 107 6.28 -6.10 12.89
C ARG A 107 6.50 -5.80 14.36
N LEU A 108 5.52 -5.21 15.04
CA LEU A 108 5.56 -4.92 16.46
C LEU A 108 5.07 -6.11 17.31
N HIS A 109 4.45 -7.12 16.70
CA HIS A 109 3.95 -8.30 17.40
C HIS A 109 5.04 -9.35 17.62
N ASP A 110 5.31 -9.69 18.88
CA ASP A 110 6.42 -10.58 19.26
C ASP A 110 6.33 -11.98 18.62
N THR A 111 5.11 -12.51 18.45
CA THR A 111 4.87 -13.89 18.02
C THR A 111 4.44 -14.03 16.56
N LEU A 112 3.82 -12.99 15.98
CA LEU A 112 3.30 -12.99 14.61
C LEU A 112 4.28 -12.34 13.63
N SER A 113 5.34 -11.69 14.13
CA SER A 113 6.39 -11.14 13.29
C SER A 113 7.09 -12.26 12.49
N ASN A 114 7.11 -12.14 11.17
CA ASN A 114 7.57 -13.18 10.25
C ASN A 114 6.84 -14.54 10.38
N GLY A 115 5.61 -14.53 10.92
CA GLY A 115 4.69 -15.66 10.94
C GLY A 115 4.13 -16.00 9.55
N ARG A 116 3.21 -16.96 9.50
CA ARG A 116 2.67 -17.47 8.23
C ARG A 116 1.87 -16.38 7.51
N PHE A 117 0.96 -15.73 8.23
CA PHE A 117 0.19 -14.63 7.67
C PHE A 117 1.08 -13.45 7.24
N HIS A 118 2.10 -13.09 8.02
CA HIS A 118 3.01 -12.01 7.65
C HIS A 118 3.77 -12.32 6.35
N GLN A 119 4.20 -13.58 6.16
CA GLN A 119 4.79 -13.99 4.90
C GLN A 119 3.78 -13.91 3.74
N GLN A 120 2.56 -14.41 3.95
CA GLN A 120 1.49 -14.34 2.95
C GLN A 120 1.20 -12.89 2.54
N LEU A 121 1.07 -11.97 3.51
CA LEU A 121 0.88 -10.54 3.26
C LEU A 121 1.98 -9.96 2.35
N ARG A 122 3.25 -10.29 2.62
CA ARG A 122 4.38 -9.84 1.79
C ARG A 122 4.29 -10.42 0.38
N ASP A 123 3.94 -11.70 0.25
CA ASP A 123 3.85 -12.38 -1.04
C ASP A 123 2.69 -11.82 -1.89
N THR A 124 1.54 -11.52 -1.28
CA THR A 124 0.39 -10.90 -1.95
C THR A 124 0.73 -9.51 -2.50
N PHE A 125 1.45 -8.69 -1.74
CA PHE A 125 1.76 -7.31 -2.14
C PHE A 125 3.06 -7.14 -2.94
N ALA A 126 3.97 -8.12 -2.92
CA ALA A 126 5.21 -8.11 -3.70
C ALA A 126 5.03 -7.75 -5.19
N PRO A 127 4.10 -8.36 -5.95
CA PRO A 127 3.91 -8.00 -7.36
C PRO A 127 3.42 -6.55 -7.55
N LEU A 128 2.62 -6.01 -6.63
CA LEU A 128 2.15 -4.61 -6.70
C LEU A 128 3.30 -3.63 -6.46
N VAL A 129 4.15 -3.93 -5.47
CA VAL A 129 5.36 -3.15 -5.16
C VAL A 129 6.32 -3.14 -6.36
N ILE A 130 6.59 -4.31 -6.96
CA ILE A 130 7.47 -4.41 -8.13
C ILE A 130 6.93 -3.57 -9.29
N ARG A 131 5.63 -3.71 -9.61
CA ARG A 131 5.01 -2.94 -10.68
C ARG A 131 5.06 -1.42 -10.44
N TYR A 132 4.87 -0.99 -9.19
CA TYR A 132 5.00 0.42 -8.83
C TYR A 132 6.43 0.93 -9.05
N VAL A 133 7.44 0.15 -8.63
CA VAL A 133 8.86 0.51 -8.81
C VAL A 133 9.21 0.58 -10.30
N ASP A 134 8.79 -0.41 -11.10
CA ASP A 134 9.03 -0.46 -12.55
C ASP A 134 8.38 0.74 -13.28
N LEU A 135 7.18 1.12 -12.85
CA LEU A 135 6.48 2.31 -13.36
C LEU A 135 7.25 3.58 -13.02
N MET A 136 7.65 3.74 -11.76
CA MET A 136 8.41 4.91 -11.31
C MET A 136 9.78 5.01 -12.01
N GLU A 137 10.48 3.88 -12.20
CA GLU A 137 11.71 3.81 -12.98
C GLU A 137 11.48 4.29 -14.41
N SER A 138 10.42 3.79 -15.06
CA SER A 138 10.05 4.19 -16.42
C SER A 138 9.73 5.69 -16.52
N CYS A 139 8.99 6.24 -15.55
CA CYS A 139 8.67 7.66 -15.48
C CYS A 139 9.91 8.54 -15.32
N ILE A 140 10.84 8.13 -14.47
CA ILE A 140 12.12 8.82 -14.27
C ILE A 140 12.97 8.77 -15.54
N ALA A 141 13.10 7.59 -16.16
CA ALA A 141 13.83 7.44 -17.42
C ALA A 141 13.23 8.31 -18.53
N GLN A 142 11.91 8.39 -18.62
CA GLN A 142 11.24 9.26 -19.59
C GLN A 142 11.47 10.76 -19.32
N SER A 143 11.42 11.20 -18.06
CA SER A 143 11.76 12.59 -17.71
C SER A 143 13.20 12.92 -18.14
N ILE A 144 14.14 11.97 -18.00
CA ILE A 144 15.52 12.15 -18.47
C ILE A 144 15.57 12.25 -20.00
N HIS A 145 15.02 11.27 -20.72
CA HIS A 145 15.16 11.19 -22.17
C HIS A 145 14.41 12.28 -22.92
N LYS A 146 13.18 12.62 -22.50
CA LYS A 146 12.31 13.57 -23.22
C LYS A 146 12.31 14.98 -22.62
N GLY A 147 12.61 15.11 -21.33
CA GLY A 147 12.56 16.39 -20.64
C GLY A 147 13.80 17.24 -20.92
N PHE A 148 15.00 16.65 -20.85
CA PHE A 148 16.25 17.40 -21.06
C PHE A 148 16.46 17.86 -22.50
N GLU A 149 15.92 17.16 -23.49
CA GLU A 149 15.96 17.61 -24.89
C GLU A 149 15.16 18.92 -25.10
N LYS A 150 14.15 19.17 -24.28
CA LYS A 150 13.26 20.34 -24.37
C LYS A 150 13.67 21.49 -23.45
N GLU A 151 14.73 21.31 -22.66
CA GLU A 151 15.26 22.31 -21.75
C GLU A 151 15.88 23.49 -22.51
N ASN A 152 15.60 24.71 -22.05
CA ASN A 152 16.14 25.95 -22.65
C ASN A 152 17.52 26.33 -22.09
N TRP A 153 18.14 25.47 -21.26
CA TRP A 153 19.49 25.57 -20.69
C TRP A 153 19.88 26.96 -20.15
N LYS A 154 18.92 27.70 -19.58
CA LYS A 154 19.20 28.99 -18.93
C LYS A 154 19.76 28.72 -17.54
N SER A 155 20.91 29.30 -17.22
CA SER A 155 21.50 29.22 -15.89
C SER A 155 20.52 29.78 -14.86
N LYS A 156 20.01 28.92 -13.99
CA LYS A 156 19.12 29.23 -12.88
C LYS A 156 19.79 28.78 -11.59
N THR A 157 19.56 29.51 -10.50
CA THR A 157 20.15 29.25 -9.19
C THR A 157 19.66 27.94 -8.52
N ARG A 158 18.60 27.30 -9.04
CA ARG A 158 17.94 26.11 -8.43
C ARG A 158 17.76 24.93 -9.40
N GLY A 159 18.58 24.83 -10.44
CA GLY A 159 18.41 23.79 -11.46
C GLY A 159 17.28 24.09 -12.45
N CYS A 160 16.84 23.07 -13.19
CA CYS A 160 15.84 23.18 -14.23
C CYS A 160 14.55 22.42 -13.91
N ALA A 161 13.45 22.73 -14.61
CA ALA A 161 12.14 22.17 -14.32
C ALA A 161 12.14 20.64 -14.47
N THR A 162 12.86 20.12 -15.45
CA THR A 162 13.01 18.66 -15.65
C THR A 162 13.77 18.02 -14.49
N SER A 163 14.85 18.65 -14.01
CA SER A 163 15.62 18.12 -12.88
C SER A 163 14.81 18.15 -11.58
N GLU A 164 13.95 19.15 -11.39
CA GLU A 164 13.10 19.27 -10.20
C GLU A 164 12.01 18.18 -10.19
N ASP A 165 11.33 17.95 -11.32
CA ASP A 165 10.37 16.85 -11.50
C ASP A 165 11.01 15.48 -11.28
N MET A 166 12.19 15.24 -11.86
CA MET A 166 12.94 13.99 -11.69
C MET A 166 13.32 13.76 -10.21
N LEU A 167 13.87 14.78 -9.54
CA LEU A 167 14.27 14.68 -8.15
C LEU A 167 13.07 14.43 -7.23
N TRP A 168 11.92 15.04 -7.53
CA TRP A 168 10.69 14.78 -6.78
C TRP A 168 10.19 13.35 -6.95
N LYS A 169 10.19 12.80 -8.17
CA LYS A 169 9.85 11.38 -8.43
C LYS A 169 10.79 10.42 -7.70
N LEU A 170 12.09 10.73 -7.65
CA LEU A 170 13.09 9.94 -6.92
C LEU A 170 12.87 9.99 -5.40
N ASP A 171 12.62 11.18 -4.84
CA ASP A 171 12.33 11.35 -3.41
C ASP A 171 11.05 10.59 -3.01
N ALA A 172 10.03 10.63 -3.86
CA ALA A 172 8.79 9.91 -3.64
C ALA A 172 9.00 8.37 -3.65
N LEU A 173 9.79 7.85 -4.60
CA LEU A 173 10.15 6.43 -4.65
C LEU A 173 10.99 6.01 -3.43
N GLN A 174 11.93 6.84 -2.98
CA GLN A 174 12.72 6.58 -1.78
C GLN A 174 11.86 6.56 -0.51
N CYS A 175 10.90 7.48 -0.39
CA CYS A 175 9.95 7.46 0.72
C CYS A 175 9.11 6.19 0.68
N PHE A 176 8.59 5.81 -0.49
CA PHE A 176 7.81 4.59 -0.67
C PHE A 176 8.56 3.31 -0.26
N ILE A 177 9.84 3.18 -0.62
CA ILE A 177 10.65 1.99 -0.28
C ILE A 177 11.00 1.92 1.21
N ARG A 178 11.14 3.08 1.85
CA ARG A 178 11.50 3.17 3.27
C ARG A 178 10.33 2.82 4.18
N ASP A 179 9.14 3.28 3.81
CA ASP A 179 7.89 3.10 4.55
C ASP A 179 7.39 1.64 4.37
#